data_AF-A0A7U9N7T5-F1
#
_entry.id   AF-A0A7U9N7T5-F1
#
_cell.length_a   1.000
_cell.length_b   1.000
_cell.length_c   1.000
_cell.angle_alpha   90.00
_cell.angle_beta   90.00
_cell.angle_gamma   90.00
#
_symmetry.space_group_name_H-M   'P 1'
#
loop_
_entity.id
_entity.type
_entity.pdbx_description
1 polymer ?
#
loop_
_entity_poly.entity_id
_entity_poly.type
_entity_poly.pdbx_seq_one_letter_code
_entity_poly.pdbx_strand_id
1 'polypeptide(L)'
;MNRIYTCYNCGFVWKCDEEHIPHVCPTCGLGPEYYLSEPGEDISKRRIHVDPPKPIPDWDRYDTKYHPPRHFPERSRHGRIRRFVLSYDDAKVSRDFYKEIFGWDIFECEDTDAENPLMYCATGPGNANWEPSVPSFIYGYLRAKKDDVTGKDPLYMIEVDNMEETLKNVVAFGGKVLREPYEENKQLWAVIEDSEGYSWYLWQTPDTVTWDEPESQTI
;
A
#
# COMPACT_ATOMS: atom_id res chain seq x y z
N MET A 1 -9.96 -39.93 -2.05
CA MET A 1 -9.50 -38.87 -1.11
C MET A 1 -9.56 -37.55 -1.86
N ASN A 2 -10.23 -36.53 -1.31
CA ASN A 2 -10.40 -35.27 -2.04
C ASN A 2 -9.08 -34.49 -2.15
N ARG A 3 -8.73 -34.05 -3.37
CA ARG A 3 -7.60 -33.17 -3.65
C ARG A 3 -8.08 -31.86 -4.27
N ILE A 4 -7.23 -30.84 -4.19
CA ILE A 4 -7.44 -29.55 -4.87
C ILE A 4 -6.67 -29.60 -6.19
N TYR A 5 -7.35 -29.24 -7.28
CA TYR A 5 -6.80 -29.13 -8.61
C TYR A 5 -6.93 -27.69 -9.08
N THR A 6 -5.95 -27.24 -9.86
CA THR A 6 -5.95 -25.92 -10.49
C THR A 6 -5.67 -26.09 -11.97
N CYS A 7 -6.51 -25.51 -12.83
CA CYS A 7 -6.24 -25.46 -14.26
C CYS A 7 -5.17 -24.41 -14.53
N TYR A 8 -4.01 -24.83 -15.02
CA TYR A 8 -2.88 -23.93 -15.30
C TYR A 8 -3.17 -22.91 -16.41
N ASN A 9 -4.20 -23.15 -17.24
CA ASN A 9 -4.59 -22.21 -18.29
C ASN A 9 -5.47 -21.06 -17.77
N CYS A 10 -6.53 -21.36 -17.01
CA CYS A 10 -7.52 -20.36 -16.60
C CYS A 10 -7.50 -20.03 -15.10
N GLY A 11 -6.61 -20.64 -14.32
CA GLY A 11 -6.50 -20.44 -12.87
C GLY A 11 -7.69 -20.96 -12.05
N PHE A 12 -8.65 -21.64 -12.68
CA PHE A 12 -9.83 -22.15 -11.98
C PHE A 12 -9.42 -23.26 -11.02
N VAL A 13 -9.84 -23.15 -9.77
CA VAL A 13 -9.54 -24.09 -8.68
C VAL A 13 -10.78 -24.90 -8.38
N TRP A 14 -10.64 -26.23 -8.23
CA TRP A 14 -11.73 -27.09 -7.79
C TRP A 14 -11.24 -28.22 -6.90
N LYS A 15 -12.16 -28.81 -6.14
CA LYS A 15 -11.94 -29.96 -5.28
C LYS A 15 -12.66 -31.16 -5.87
N CYS A 16 -11.96 -32.28 -6.09
CA CYS A 16 -12.59 -33.53 -6.49
C CYS A 16 -11.88 -34.76 -5.91
N ASP A 17 -12.58 -35.88 -5.91
CA ASP A 17 -11.97 -37.19 -5.64
C ASP A 17 -11.15 -37.63 -6.86
N GLU A 18 -10.08 -38.39 -6.63
CA GLU A 18 -9.19 -38.89 -7.68
C GLU A 18 -9.90 -39.84 -8.65
N GLU A 19 -10.95 -40.52 -8.18
CA GLU A 19 -11.80 -41.39 -9.00
C GLU A 19 -12.81 -40.61 -9.86
N HIS A 20 -13.02 -39.32 -9.57
CA HIS A 20 -14.05 -38.48 -10.18
C HIS A 20 -13.47 -37.20 -10.80
N ILE A 21 -12.25 -37.29 -11.33
CA ILE A 21 -11.59 -36.16 -11.99
C ILE A 21 -12.32 -35.84 -13.31
N PRO A 22 -12.70 -34.58 -13.55
CA PRO A 22 -13.30 -34.17 -14.82
C PRO A 22 -12.40 -34.51 -16.01
N HIS A 23 -13.01 -34.88 -17.15
CA HIS A 23 -12.27 -35.11 -18.41
C HIS A 23 -11.82 -33.82 -19.09
N VAL A 24 -12.37 -32.67 -18.70
CA VAL A 24 -11.95 -31.34 -19.14
C VAL A 24 -12.09 -30.36 -17.98
N CYS A 25 -11.34 -29.25 -18.04
CA CYS A 25 -11.48 -28.15 -17.09
C CYS A 25 -12.94 -27.65 -17.10
N PRO A 26 -13.62 -27.58 -15.94
CA PRO A 26 -15.03 -27.17 -15.88
C PRO A 26 -15.31 -25.75 -16.38
N THR A 27 -14.27 -24.91 -16.45
CA THR A 27 -14.40 -23.51 -16.87
C THR A 27 -13.99 -23.29 -18.32
N CYS A 28 -12.80 -23.74 -18.73
CA CYS A 28 -12.28 -23.45 -20.07
C CYS A 28 -12.37 -24.62 -21.06
N GLY A 29 -12.81 -25.80 -20.63
CA GLY A 29 -13.00 -26.97 -21.49
C GLY A 29 -11.73 -27.63 -22.03
N LEU A 30 -10.54 -27.21 -21.56
CA LEU A 30 -9.27 -27.82 -21.95
C LEU A 30 -9.04 -29.17 -21.27
N GLY A 31 -8.24 -30.02 -21.91
CA GLY A 31 -8.00 -31.39 -21.48
C GLY A 31 -7.27 -31.52 -20.14
N PRO A 32 -7.22 -32.75 -19.60
CA PRO A 32 -6.68 -33.03 -18.27
C PRO A 32 -5.17 -32.77 -18.15
N GLU A 33 -4.43 -32.69 -19.25
CA GLU A 33 -3.04 -32.27 -19.27
C GLU A 33 -2.83 -30.90 -18.60
N TYR A 34 -3.83 -30.02 -18.60
CA TYR A 34 -3.75 -28.70 -17.98
C TYR A 34 -3.99 -28.69 -16.45
N TYR A 35 -4.22 -29.84 -15.82
CA TYR A 35 -4.40 -29.94 -14.35
C TYR A 35 -3.99 -31.29 -13.73
N LEU A 36 -3.66 -32.31 -14.55
CA LEU A 36 -3.15 -33.62 -14.12
C LEU A 36 -1.73 -33.88 -14.61
N SER A 37 -1.23 -33.07 -15.54
CA SER A 37 0.18 -33.11 -15.92
C SER A 37 0.89 -31.88 -15.39
N GLU A 38 2.07 -32.10 -14.86
CA GLU A 38 2.98 -31.03 -14.47
C GLU A 38 3.49 -30.35 -15.75
N PRO A 39 3.18 -29.07 -16.00
CA PRO A 39 3.62 -28.39 -17.23
C PRO A 39 5.15 -28.39 -17.33
N GLY A 40 5.66 -28.76 -18.51
CA GLY A 40 7.08 -29.00 -18.74
C GLY A 40 8.01 -27.83 -18.43
N GLU A 41 9.21 -28.23 -17.96
CA GLU A 41 10.39 -27.50 -17.48
C GLU A 41 10.41 -26.92 -16.06
N ASP A 42 11.57 -27.18 -15.44
CA ASP A 42 12.19 -26.65 -14.21
C ASP A 42 11.25 -25.94 -13.22
N ILE A 43 11.08 -26.54 -12.05
CA ILE A 43 10.28 -26.00 -10.94
C ILE A 43 10.71 -24.57 -10.53
N SER A 44 11.96 -24.18 -10.79
CA SER A 44 12.49 -22.83 -10.53
C SER A 44 11.96 -21.77 -11.52
N LYS A 45 11.47 -22.20 -12.70
CA LYS A 45 10.85 -21.34 -13.71
C LYS A 45 9.33 -21.21 -13.52
N ARG A 46 8.74 -22.03 -12.63
CA ARG A 46 7.31 -22.01 -12.34
C ARG A 46 7.01 -20.93 -11.33
N ARG A 47 6.33 -19.88 -11.76
CA ARG A 47 5.88 -18.82 -10.87
C ARG A 47 4.35 -18.89 -10.73
N ILE A 48 3.89 -19.34 -9.56
CA ILE A 48 2.60 -18.91 -8.98
C ILE A 48 2.79 -17.59 -8.22
N HIS A 49 4.01 -17.05 -8.18
CA HIS A 49 4.22 -15.63 -7.95
C HIS A 49 3.88 -14.88 -9.23
N VAL A 50 2.87 -14.01 -9.16
CA VAL A 50 2.77 -12.89 -10.08
C VAL A 50 3.92 -11.98 -9.73
N ASP A 51 5.14 -12.30 -10.19
CA ASP A 51 6.19 -11.29 -10.16
C ASP A 51 5.63 -10.08 -10.89
N PRO A 52 5.73 -8.88 -10.30
CA PRO A 52 5.38 -7.68 -11.02
C PRO A 52 6.09 -7.76 -12.37
N PRO A 53 5.40 -7.54 -13.50
CA PRO A 53 6.07 -7.57 -14.79
C PRO A 53 7.29 -6.65 -14.70
N LYS A 54 8.40 -7.00 -15.35
CA LYS A 54 9.55 -6.12 -15.32
C LYS A 54 9.22 -4.85 -16.13
N PRO A 55 9.79 -3.68 -15.76
CA PRO A 55 9.70 -2.49 -16.59
C PRO A 55 10.09 -2.81 -18.03
N ILE A 56 9.25 -2.43 -19.00
CA ILE A 56 9.58 -2.52 -20.42
C ILE A 56 10.63 -1.44 -20.70
N PRO A 57 11.85 -1.79 -21.14
CA PRO A 57 12.87 -0.80 -21.49
C PRO A 57 12.37 0.12 -22.60
N ASP A 58 12.64 1.43 -22.48
CA ASP A 58 12.32 2.46 -23.47
C ASP A 58 10.83 2.59 -23.85
N TRP A 59 9.92 2.12 -22.99
CA TRP A 59 8.47 2.31 -23.20
C TRP A 59 8.07 3.78 -23.04
N ASP A 60 7.29 4.28 -24.00
CA ASP A 60 6.64 5.59 -23.87
C ASP A 60 5.57 5.52 -22.79
N ARG A 61 5.89 6.08 -21.62
CA ARG A 61 5.01 6.10 -20.44
C ARG A 61 3.66 6.78 -20.65
N TYR A 62 3.47 7.48 -21.76
CA TYR A 62 2.23 8.14 -22.14
C TYR A 62 1.50 7.48 -23.31
N ASP A 63 1.96 6.30 -23.78
CA ASP A 63 1.20 5.53 -24.78
C ASP A 63 -0.10 5.00 -24.17
N THR A 64 -1.20 5.68 -24.45
CA THR A 64 -2.54 5.32 -23.95
C THR A 64 -3.13 4.11 -24.66
N LYS A 65 -2.55 3.63 -25.77
CA LYS A 65 -3.05 2.45 -26.50
C LYS A 65 -2.77 1.16 -25.74
N TYR A 66 -1.72 1.18 -24.90
CA TYR A 66 -1.35 0.11 -23.99
C TYR A 66 -0.72 0.77 -22.76
N HIS A 67 -1.49 0.88 -21.67
CA HIS A 67 -1.00 1.40 -20.39
C HIS A 67 -0.60 0.21 -19.50
N PRO A 68 0.63 -0.36 -19.65
CA PRO A 68 1.16 -1.30 -18.68
C PRO A 68 1.08 -0.67 -17.30
N PRO A 69 0.79 -1.46 -16.25
CA PRO A 69 0.80 -0.97 -14.89
C PRO A 69 2.15 -0.28 -14.64
N ARG A 70 2.14 0.93 -14.06
CA ARG A 70 3.38 1.61 -13.67
C ARG A 70 4.16 0.65 -12.79
N HIS A 71 5.28 0.16 -13.29
CA HIS A 71 6.16 -0.68 -12.51
C HIS A 71 6.74 0.18 -11.41
N PHE A 72 6.40 -0.17 -10.17
CA PHE A 72 7.04 0.43 -9.03
C PHE A 72 8.55 0.24 -9.18
N PRO A 73 9.37 1.29 -8.98
CA PRO A 73 10.81 1.15 -9.06
C PRO A 73 11.24 0.02 -8.12
N GLU A 74 12.10 -0.86 -8.63
CA GLU A 74 12.57 -2.02 -7.88
C GLU A 74 13.19 -1.51 -6.58
N ARG A 75 12.64 -1.96 -5.45
CA ARG A 75 13.11 -1.59 -4.12
C ARG A 75 13.11 -0.07 -3.84
N SER A 76 12.15 0.69 -4.36
CA SER A 76 11.89 2.08 -3.93
C SER A 76 10.41 2.39 -3.77
N ARG A 77 10.08 3.13 -2.70
CA ARG A 77 8.70 3.61 -2.44
C ARG A 77 8.55 5.11 -2.69
N HIS A 78 9.64 5.77 -3.06
CA HIS A 78 9.67 7.20 -3.36
C HIS A 78 8.53 7.64 -4.29
N GLY A 79 7.82 8.70 -3.86
CA GLY A 79 6.75 9.32 -4.62
C GLY A 79 5.41 8.59 -4.57
N ARG A 80 5.26 7.57 -3.71
CA ARG A 80 3.96 6.92 -3.48
C ARG A 80 3.16 7.69 -2.43
N ILE A 81 1.86 7.86 -2.68
CA ILE A 81 0.93 8.27 -1.62
C ILE A 81 0.70 7.07 -0.72
N ARG A 82 0.95 7.21 0.57
CA ARG A 82 0.90 6.09 1.50
C ARG A 82 -0.36 6.02 2.34
N ARG A 83 -0.63 7.12 3.03
CA ARG A 83 -1.72 7.22 4.00
C ARG A 83 -2.47 8.53 3.83
N PHE A 84 -3.72 8.51 4.22
CA PHE A 84 -4.44 9.73 4.50
C PHE A 84 -4.15 10.20 5.93
N VAL A 85 -4.35 11.49 6.16
CA VAL A 85 -4.32 12.12 7.48
C VAL A 85 -5.54 13.04 7.54
N LEU A 86 -6.49 12.73 8.42
CA LEU A 86 -7.68 13.57 8.63
C LEU A 86 -7.58 14.20 10.00
N SER A 87 -7.77 15.52 10.06
CA SER A 87 -7.75 16.23 11.33
C SER A 87 -9.10 16.19 12.05
N TYR A 88 -9.07 16.23 13.37
CA TYR A 88 -10.26 16.32 14.23
C TYR A 88 -10.13 17.43 15.27
N ASP A 89 -11.27 17.95 15.71
CA ASP A 89 -11.38 18.84 16.87
C ASP A 89 -11.73 18.06 18.16
N ASP A 90 -12.53 16.99 18.03
CA ASP A 90 -12.89 16.07 19.12
C ASP A 90 -12.62 14.62 18.68
N ALA A 91 -11.71 13.96 19.41
CA ALA A 91 -11.25 12.60 19.08
C ALA A 91 -12.39 11.58 19.13
N LYS A 92 -13.27 11.68 20.14
CA LYS A 92 -14.35 10.73 20.34
C LYS A 92 -15.39 10.87 19.23
N VAL A 93 -15.77 12.10 18.90
CA VAL A 93 -16.76 12.36 17.83
C VAL A 93 -16.25 11.85 16.48
N SER A 94 -14.98 12.13 16.15
CA SER A 94 -14.39 11.69 14.88
C SER A 94 -14.29 10.16 14.80
N ARG A 95 -13.79 9.52 15.86
CA ARG A 95 -13.71 8.05 15.95
C ARG A 95 -15.08 7.40 15.80
N ASP A 96 -16.06 7.85 16.58
CA ASP A 96 -17.41 7.28 16.56
C ASP A 96 -18.05 7.48 15.16
N PHE A 97 -17.82 8.63 14.51
CA PHE A 97 -18.34 8.87 13.16
C PHE A 97 -17.82 7.84 12.14
N TYR A 98 -16.50 7.66 12.03
CA TYR A 98 -15.93 6.74 11.05
C TYR A 98 -16.20 5.27 11.37
N LYS A 99 -16.21 4.93 12.67
CA LYS A 99 -16.54 3.58 13.13
C LYS A 99 -18.00 3.23 12.86
N GLU A 100 -18.95 4.07 13.25
CA GLU A 100 -20.37 3.74 13.17
C GLU A 100 -20.94 3.84 11.75
N ILE A 101 -20.43 4.76 10.93
CA ILE A 101 -20.95 4.97 9.56
C ILE A 101 -20.25 4.06 8.55
N PHE A 102 -18.92 3.92 8.65
CA PHE A 102 -18.12 3.21 7.65
C PHE A 102 -17.53 1.89 8.14
N GLY A 103 -17.70 1.56 9.44
CA GLY A 103 -17.18 0.31 9.99
C GLY A 103 -15.65 0.27 10.05
N TRP A 104 -14.98 1.43 10.15
CA TRP A 104 -13.52 1.45 10.26
C TRP A 104 -13.05 0.92 11.61
N ASP A 105 -11.94 0.16 11.58
CA ASP A 105 -11.23 -0.23 12.77
C ASP A 105 -10.24 0.89 13.13
N ILE A 106 -10.44 1.48 14.32
CA ILE A 106 -9.69 2.65 14.78
C ILE A 106 -9.11 2.38 16.16
N PHE A 107 -7.80 2.57 16.30
CA PHE A 107 -7.10 2.43 17.59
C PHE A 107 -6.13 3.60 17.80
N GLU A 108 -5.81 3.87 19.07
CA GLU A 108 -4.86 4.91 19.46
C GLU A 108 -3.44 4.37 19.32
N CYS A 109 -2.56 5.11 18.66
CA CYS A 109 -1.15 4.74 18.54
C CYS A 109 -0.45 4.77 19.91
N GLU A 110 0.58 3.94 20.09
CA GLU A 110 1.40 3.97 21.30
C GLU A 110 2.08 5.35 21.48
N ASP A 111 2.40 5.69 22.74
CA ASP A 111 3.12 6.92 23.12
C ASP A 111 2.47 8.24 22.67
N THR A 112 1.16 8.26 22.41
CA THR A 112 0.43 9.48 22.02
C THR A 112 -0.17 10.27 23.21
N ASP A 113 -0.58 11.51 22.97
CA ASP A 113 -1.24 12.37 23.97
C ASP A 113 -2.60 11.80 24.36
N ALA A 114 -2.88 11.72 25.65
CA ALA A 114 -4.12 11.12 26.15
C ALA A 114 -5.38 11.95 25.84
N GLU A 115 -5.25 13.28 25.71
CA GLU A 115 -6.38 14.14 25.36
C GLU A 115 -6.58 14.24 23.84
N ASN A 116 -5.50 14.07 23.07
CA ASN A 116 -5.44 14.31 21.62
C ASN A 116 -4.66 13.20 20.94
N PRO A 117 -5.17 11.95 21.00
CA PRO A 117 -4.43 10.82 20.50
C PRO A 117 -4.31 10.83 18.98
N LEU A 118 -3.13 10.48 18.47
CA LEU A 118 -3.00 10.01 17.10
C LEU A 118 -3.69 8.65 17.01
N MET A 119 -4.66 8.52 16.11
CA MET A 119 -5.40 7.28 15.92
C MET A 119 -5.12 6.69 14.55
N TYR A 120 -4.78 5.42 14.48
CA TYR A 120 -4.65 4.68 13.24
C TYR A 120 -6.01 4.16 12.77
N CYS A 121 -6.23 4.18 11.46
CA CYS A 121 -7.48 3.80 10.83
C CYS A 121 -7.25 2.74 9.76
N ALA A 122 -7.78 1.54 9.99
CA ALA A 122 -7.92 0.53 8.96
C ALA A 122 -9.29 0.66 8.28
N THR A 123 -9.26 0.78 6.96
CA THR A 123 -10.44 1.03 6.12
C THR A 123 -10.87 -0.22 5.34
N GLY A 124 -10.32 -1.39 5.66
CA GLY A 124 -10.54 -2.63 4.92
C GLY A 124 -9.75 -3.82 5.49
N PRO A 125 -9.66 -4.94 4.75
CA PRO A 125 -8.85 -6.09 5.16
C PRO A 125 -7.36 -5.75 5.31
N GLY A 126 -6.78 -6.13 6.46
CA GLY A 126 -5.38 -5.92 6.77
C GLY A 126 -4.64 -7.20 7.17
N ASN A 127 -3.31 -7.11 7.19
CA ASN A 127 -2.44 -8.09 7.80
C ASN A 127 -2.38 -7.90 9.32
N ALA A 128 -1.76 -8.84 10.03
CA ALA A 128 -1.62 -8.79 11.50
C ALA A 128 -0.91 -7.52 12.02
N ASN A 129 -0.14 -6.86 11.15
CA ASN A 129 0.55 -5.62 11.44
C ASN A 129 -0.20 -4.37 10.97
N TRP A 130 -1.50 -4.47 10.72
CA TRP A 130 -2.35 -3.34 10.30
C TRP A 130 -1.90 -2.67 8.99
N GLU A 131 -1.40 -3.46 8.04
CA GLU A 131 -1.20 -3.01 6.66
C GLU A 131 -2.27 -3.55 5.72
N PRO A 132 -2.71 -2.81 4.69
CA PRO A 132 -3.68 -3.30 3.71
C PRO A 132 -3.23 -4.63 3.09
N SER A 133 -4.09 -5.65 3.14
CA SER A 133 -3.79 -6.97 2.58
C SER A 133 -4.28 -7.17 1.15
N VAL A 134 -5.04 -6.21 0.62
CA VAL A 134 -5.47 -6.21 -0.79
C VAL A 134 -5.21 -4.84 -1.46
N PRO A 135 -5.00 -4.81 -2.78
CA PRO A 135 -4.77 -3.55 -3.49
C PRO A 135 -5.99 -2.61 -3.47
N SER A 136 -5.72 -1.31 -3.69
CA SER A 136 -6.71 -0.25 -4.02
C SER A 136 -7.42 0.45 -2.86
N PHE A 137 -7.05 0.23 -1.60
CA PHE A 137 -7.39 1.16 -0.50
C PHE A 137 -6.16 1.47 0.35
N ILE A 138 -6.25 2.59 1.07
CA ILE A 138 -5.19 3.11 1.93
C ILE A 138 -5.70 3.17 3.36
N TYR A 139 -4.83 2.90 4.31
CA TYR A 139 -5.07 3.21 5.71
C TYR A 139 -4.63 4.62 6.01
N GLY A 140 -4.92 5.10 7.21
CA GLY A 140 -4.55 6.45 7.56
C GLY A 140 -4.62 6.77 9.03
N TYR A 141 -4.50 8.06 9.30
CA TYR A 141 -4.49 8.60 10.65
C TYR A 141 -5.63 9.59 10.84
N LEU A 142 -6.18 9.60 12.06
CA LEU A 142 -6.87 10.75 12.62
C LEU A 142 -5.93 11.48 13.58
N ARG A 143 -5.76 12.78 13.40
CA ARG A 143 -4.85 13.62 14.19
C ARG A 143 -5.59 14.84 14.74
N ALA A 144 -5.19 15.35 15.91
CA ALA A 144 -5.79 16.58 16.39
C ALA A 144 -5.37 17.77 15.52
N LYS A 145 -6.34 18.56 15.08
CA LYS A 145 -6.12 19.70 14.18
C LYS A 145 -5.13 20.72 14.74
N LYS A 146 -5.14 20.90 16.06
CA LYS A 146 -4.25 21.83 16.78
C LYS A 146 -2.77 21.45 16.69
N ASP A 147 -2.46 20.20 16.36
CA ASP A 147 -1.09 19.75 16.24
C ASP A 147 -0.46 20.20 14.92
N ASP A 148 -1.27 20.63 13.94
CA ASP A 148 -0.76 21.19 12.68
C ASP A 148 -0.20 22.61 12.88
N VAL A 149 1.12 22.66 13.05
CA VAL A 149 1.88 23.91 13.16
C VAL A 149 1.93 24.72 11.86
N THR A 150 1.56 24.13 10.72
CA THR A 150 1.59 24.82 9.41
C THR A 150 0.30 25.57 9.09
N GLY A 151 -0.80 25.20 9.74
CA GLY A 151 -2.14 25.74 9.49
C GLY A 151 -2.70 25.36 8.10
N LYS A 152 -2.13 24.36 7.45
CA LYS A 152 -2.48 23.91 6.09
C LYS A 152 -3.27 22.63 6.05
N ASP A 153 -3.17 21.82 7.09
CA ASP A 153 -3.89 20.55 7.26
C ASP A 153 -3.80 19.62 6.03
N PRO A 154 -2.60 19.14 5.63
CA PRO A 154 -2.44 18.22 4.50
C PRO A 154 -3.25 16.94 4.68
N LEU A 155 -3.96 16.49 3.65
CA LEU A 155 -4.80 15.27 3.73
C LEU A 155 -4.03 13.97 3.48
N TYR A 156 -2.85 14.05 2.88
CA TYR A 156 -2.12 12.89 2.39
C TYR A 156 -0.63 13.02 2.67
N MET A 157 0.02 11.87 2.78
CA MET A 157 1.47 11.78 2.89
C MET A 157 2.09 11.06 1.68
N ILE A 158 3.26 11.54 1.28
CA ILE A 158 4.11 10.97 0.23
C ILE A 158 5.33 10.34 0.88
N GLU A 159 5.65 9.11 0.50
CA GLU A 159 6.88 8.46 0.93
C GLU A 159 8.08 8.93 0.14
N VAL A 160 9.21 9.09 0.83
CA VAL A 160 10.48 9.48 0.22
C VAL A 160 11.59 8.56 0.71
N ASP A 161 12.54 8.26 -0.17
CA ASP A 161 13.74 7.49 0.20
C ASP A 161 14.77 8.37 0.95
N ASN A 162 14.91 9.64 0.55
CA ASN A 162 15.83 10.60 1.17
C ASN A 162 15.16 11.97 1.34
N MET A 163 14.95 12.38 2.60
CA MET A 163 14.29 13.63 2.96
C MET A 163 15.09 14.85 2.50
N GLU A 164 16.39 14.88 2.77
CA GLU A 164 17.25 16.03 2.43
C GLU A 164 17.28 16.30 0.92
N GLU A 165 17.47 15.26 0.12
CA GLU A 165 17.45 15.35 -1.34
C GLU A 165 16.07 15.78 -1.84
N THR A 166 15.00 15.22 -1.28
CA THR A 166 13.65 15.55 -1.69
C THR A 166 13.33 17.02 -1.41
N LEU A 167 13.69 17.55 -0.23
CA LEU A 167 13.43 18.95 0.11
C LEU A 167 14.22 19.92 -0.78
N LYS A 168 15.46 19.59 -1.16
CA LYS A 168 16.23 20.36 -2.16
C LYS A 168 15.48 20.42 -3.49
N ASN A 169 14.95 19.28 -3.96
CA ASN A 169 14.20 19.20 -5.20
C ASN A 169 12.87 19.98 -5.10
N VAL A 170 12.14 19.89 -3.99
CA VAL A 170 10.91 20.65 -3.76
C VAL A 170 11.14 22.15 -3.99
N VAL A 171 12.19 22.72 -3.39
CA VAL A 171 12.53 24.13 -3.57
C VAL A 171 12.97 24.42 -5.01
N ALA A 172 13.78 23.56 -5.62
CA ALA A 172 14.24 23.72 -7.00
C ALA A 172 13.08 23.74 -8.03
N PHE A 173 11.98 23.02 -7.75
CA PHE A 173 10.77 22.99 -8.57
C PHE A 173 9.70 24.01 -8.13
N GLY A 174 10.05 25.00 -7.29
CA GLY A 174 9.17 26.12 -6.94
C GLY A 174 8.23 25.86 -5.75
N GLY A 175 8.40 24.75 -5.05
CA GLY A 175 7.71 24.47 -3.80
C GLY A 175 8.39 25.14 -2.59
N LYS A 176 7.78 24.95 -1.42
CA LYS A 176 8.27 25.48 -0.13
C LYS A 176 8.30 24.38 0.92
N VAL A 177 9.28 24.47 1.82
CA VAL A 177 9.28 23.68 3.05
C VAL A 177 8.46 24.45 4.08
N LEU A 178 7.31 23.90 4.48
CA LEU A 178 6.42 24.51 5.48
C LEU A 178 6.83 24.12 6.91
N ARG A 179 7.37 22.91 7.07
CA ARG A 179 7.94 22.41 8.31
C ARG A 179 9.21 21.63 7.99
N GLU A 180 10.32 22.07 8.55
CA GLU A 180 11.62 21.38 8.45
C GLU A 180 11.53 19.94 9.00
N PRO A 181 12.45 19.04 8.59
CA PRO A 181 12.48 17.68 9.07
C PRO A 181 12.37 17.56 10.60
N TYR A 182 11.43 16.73 11.06
CA TYR A 182 11.18 16.50 12.47
C TYR A 182 10.92 15.02 12.72
N GLU A 183 11.26 14.57 13.93
CA GLU A 183 10.98 13.19 14.36
C GLU A 183 9.68 13.14 15.17
N GLU A 184 8.83 12.16 14.85
CA GLU A 184 7.61 11.83 15.57
C GLU A 184 7.44 10.31 15.52
N ASN A 185 7.21 9.67 16.68
CA ASN A 185 7.12 8.21 16.81
C ASN A 185 8.31 7.46 16.18
N LYS A 186 9.53 8.00 16.35
CA LYS A 186 10.79 7.47 15.78
C LYS A 186 10.81 7.42 14.24
N GLN A 187 9.92 8.17 13.59
CA GLN A 187 9.84 8.31 12.14
C GLN A 187 10.17 9.75 11.73
N LEU A 188 10.77 9.90 10.55
CA LEU A 188 11.21 11.20 10.04
C LEU A 188 10.17 11.78 9.09
N TRP A 189 9.71 12.99 9.42
CA TRP A 189 8.64 13.68 8.72
C TRP A 189 9.06 15.08 8.27
N ALA A 190 8.39 15.61 7.26
CA ALA A 190 8.42 17.03 6.91
C ALA A 190 7.06 17.46 6.35
N VAL A 191 6.84 18.78 6.21
CA VAL A 191 5.65 19.30 5.53
C VAL A 191 6.10 20.25 4.42
N ILE A 192 5.57 20.06 3.23
CA ILE A 192 5.87 20.90 2.05
C ILE A 192 4.60 21.53 1.47
N GLU A 193 4.79 22.55 0.65
CA GLU A 193 3.80 23.14 -0.25
C GLU A 193 4.34 23.03 -1.68
N ASP A 194 3.54 22.56 -2.63
CA ASP A 194 3.91 22.56 -4.05
C ASP A 194 3.75 23.95 -4.69
N SER A 195 4.06 24.07 -5.99
CA SER A 195 3.96 25.35 -6.70
C SER A 195 2.54 25.90 -6.81
N GLU A 196 1.53 25.05 -6.65
CA GLU A 196 0.10 25.40 -6.76
C GLU A 196 -0.53 25.68 -5.39
N GLY A 197 0.23 25.51 -4.30
CA GLY A 197 -0.23 25.80 -2.94
C GLY A 197 -0.81 24.58 -2.21
N TYR A 198 -0.73 23.37 -2.76
CA TYR A 198 -1.15 22.16 -2.08
C TYR A 198 -0.07 21.70 -1.10
N SER A 199 -0.51 21.40 0.12
CA SER A 199 0.39 20.95 1.17
C SER A 199 0.41 19.43 1.28
N TRP A 200 1.58 18.88 1.60
CA TRP A 200 1.81 17.44 1.70
C TRP A 200 2.67 17.11 2.91
N TYR A 201 2.33 16.02 3.60
CA TYR A 201 3.28 15.39 4.50
C TYR A 201 4.31 14.60 3.68
N LEU A 202 5.58 14.71 4.05
CA LEU A 202 6.62 13.80 3.61
C LEU A 202 6.96 12.86 4.76
N TRP A 203 7.12 11.58 4.44
CA TRP A 203 7.59 10.56 5.37
C TRP A 203 8.78 9.84 4.76
N GLN A 204 9.91 9.82 5.45
CA GLN A 204 11.04 9.03 4.98
C GLN A 204 10.85 7.57 5.38
N THR A 205 10.88 6.68 4.39
CA THR A 205 10.80 5.23 4.65
C THR A 205 12.01 4.82 5.49
N PRO A 206 11.83 4.20 6.67
CA PRO A 206 12.94 3.73 7.47
C PRO A 206 13.73 2.62 6.76
N ASP A 207 15.05 2.60 6.93
CA ASP A 207 15.93 1.56 6.37
C ASP A 207 15.61 0.14 6.92
N THR A 208 14.89 0.07 8.04
CA THR A 208 14.44 -1.18 8.66
C THR A 208 13.28 -1.85 7.91
N VAL A 209 12.61 -1.13 7.01
CA VAL A 209 11.51 -1.69 6.21
C VAL A 209 12.10 -2.54 5.08
N THR A 210 12.17 -3.85 5.30
CA THR A 210 12.62 -4.79 4.27
C THR A 210 11.56 -4.95 3.18
N TRP A 211 12.00 -5.32 1.96
CA TRP A 211 11.11 -5.55 0.81
C TRP A 211 10.42 -6.91 0.84
N ASP A 212 10.85 -7.76 1.76
CA ASP A 212 10.46 -9.16 1.90
C ASP A 212 9.54 -9.39 3.11
N GLU A 213 9.33 -8.38 3.96
CA GLU A 213 8.49 -8.42 5.16
C GLU A 213 7.46 -7.28 5.14
N PRO A 214 6.29 -7.45 5.81
CA PRO A 214 5.29 -6.40 5.86
C PRO A 214 5.77 -5.23 6.75
N GLU A 215 5.44 -4.01 6.33
CA GLU A 215 6.24 -2.79 6.63
C GLU A 215 6.30 -2.35 8.10
N SER A 216 5.26 -2.67 8.87
CA SER A 216 5.21 -2.42 10.30
C SER A 216 5.53 -3.71 11.06
N GLN A 217 6.68 -3.80 11.73
CA GLN A 217 6.90 -4.84 12.76
C GLN A 217 6.59 -4.32 14.17
N THR A 218 6.39 -3.02 14.30
CA THR A 218 6.09 -2.29 15.53
C THR A 218 5.06 -1.23 15.19
N ILE A 219 3.80 -1.48 15.55
CA ILE A 219 2.80 -0.44 15.81
C ILE A 219 2.48 -0.54 17.28
#